data_AF-A0A0J9YEH6-F1
#
_entry.id   AF-A0A0J9YEH6-F1
#
_cell.length_a   1.000
_cell.length_b   1.000
_cell.length_c   1.000
_cell.angle_alpha   90.00
_cell.angle_beta   90.00
_cell.angle_gamma   90.00
#
_symmetry.space_group_name_H-M   'P 1'
#
loop_
_entity.id
_entity.type
_entity.pdbx_description
1 polymer ?
#
loop_
_entity_poly.entity_id
_entity_poly.type
_entity_poly.pdbx_seq_one_letter_code
_entity_poly.pdbx_strand_id
1 'polypeptide(L)'
;MGKSGRIFSSIMLDVFFGVAMVLLGVLAMLIRRWRQLIFFSNAPFIILFIYYFIVPESPRWLVSVGRYDDAKTIIKRLAKINGRNEVNVDELMIK
;
A
#
# COMPACT_ATOMS: atom_id res chain seq x y z
N MET A 1 -6.54 -0.26 -12.94
CA MET A 1 -5.79 -1.51 -12.65
C MET A 1 -6.40 -2.57 -13.54
N GLY A 2 -5.67 -3.03 -14.55
CA GLY A 2 -6.14 -4.13 -15.41
C GLY A 2 -6.24 -5.45 -14.64
N LYS A 3 -6.74 -6.50 -15.30
CA LYS A 3 -6.86 -7.86 -14.72
C LYS A 3 -5.51 -8.36 -14.17
N SER A 4 -4.41 -8.13 -14.90
CA SER A 4 -3.05 -8.55 -14.50
C SER A 4 -2.53 -7.84 -13.25
N GLY A 5 -2.72 -6.52 -13.12
CA GLY A 5 -2.23 -5.76 -11.96
C GLY A 5 -2.89 -6.13 -10.63
N ARG A 6 -4.17 -6.58 -10.67
CA ARG A 6 -4.87 -7.07 -9.48
C ARG A 6 -4.29 -8.40 -9.01
N ILE A 7 -4.08 -9.34 -9.95
CA ILE A 7 -3.51 -10.66 -9.66
C ILE A 7 -2.09 -10.51 -9.10
N PHE A 8 -1.27 -9.66 -9.70
CA PHE A 8 0.08 -9.39 -9.21
C PHE A 8 0.08 -8.87 -7.77
N SER A 9 -0.80 -7.92 -7.45
CA SER A 9 -0.91 -7.36 -6.10
C SER A 9 -1.34 -8.42 -5.06
N SER A 10 -2.29 -9.30 -5.43
CA SER A 10 -2.73 -10.40 -4.57
C SER A 10 -1.61 -11.40 -4.32
N ILE A 11 -0.88 -11.82 -5.37
CA ILE A 11 0.24 -12.74 -5.23
C ILE A 11 1.34 -12.15 -4.34
N MET A 12 1.63 -10.85 -4.45
CA MET A 12 2.61 -10.20 -3.57
C MET A 12 2.19 -10.27 -2.10
N LEU A 13 0.90 -10.09 -1.80
CA LEU A 13 0.38 -10.21 -0.43
C LEU A 13 0.55 -11.63 0.11
N ASP A 14 0.22 -12.64 -0.69
CA ASP A 14 0.32 -14.05 -0.29
C ASP A 14 1.78 -14.44 -0.01
N VAL A 15 2.71 -14.02 -0.87
CA VAL A 15 4.14 -14.26 -0.67
C VAL A 15 4.65 -13.57 0.59
N PHE A 16 4.26 -12.30 0.80
CA PHE A 16 4.64 -11.56 2.00
C PHE A 16 4.13 -12.24 3.28
N PHE A 17 2.88 -12.71 3.27
CA PHE A 17 2.31 -13.46 4.39
C PHE A 17 3.06 -14.77 4.67
N GLY A 18 3.38 -15.53 3.62
CA GLY A 18 4.16 -16.76 3.76
C GLY A 18 5.53 -16.52 4.39
N VAL A 19 6.26 -15.50 3.93
CA VAL A 19 7.56 -15.11 4.50
C VAL A 19 7.42 -14.68 5.95
N ALA A 20 6.41 -13.88 6.28
CA ALA A 20 6.16 -13.42 7.65
C ALA A 20 5.91 -14.58 8.61
N MET A 21 5.16 -15.61 8.19
CA MET A 21 4.90 -16.80 8.99
C MET A 21 6.16 -17.62 9.26
N VAL A 22 7.04 -17.79 8.25
CA VAL A 22 8.33 -18.47 8.43
C VAL A 22 9.21 -17.69 9.41
N LEU A 23 9.31 -16.36 9.25
CA LEU A 23 10.07 -15.51 10.16
C LEU A 23 9.53 -15.56 11.60
N LEU A 24 8.22 -15.59 11.78
CA LEU A 24 7.58 -15.74 13.08
C LEU A 24 7.98 -17.08 13.74
N GLY A 25 7.98 -18.17 12.97
CA GLY A 25 8.43 -19.48 13.46
C GLY A 25 9.90 -19.47 13.89
N VAL A 26 10.78 -18.83 13.12
CA VAL A 26 12.20 -18.66 13.48
C VAL A 26 12.35 -17.84 14.77
N LEU A 27 11.63 -16.72 14.89
CA LEU A 27 11.64 -15.89 16.09
C LEU A 27 11.13 -16.65 17.32
N ALA A 28 10.10 -17.49 17.17
CA ALA A 28 9.57 -18.31 18.25
C ALA A 28 10.57 -19.38 18.74
N MET A 29 11.40 -19.92 17.84
CA MET A 29 12.48 -20.84 18.22
C MET A 29 13.62 -20.14 18.99
N LEU A 30 13.96 -18.91 18.61
CA LEU A 30 15.02 -18.13 19.26
C LEU A 30 14.59 -17.52 20.60
N ILE A 31 13.32 -17.09 20.70
CA ILE A 31 12.80 -16.34 21.84
C ILE A 31 11.81 -17.19 22.63
N ARG A 32 12.28 -17.77 23.72
CA ARG A 32 11.47 -18.63 24.61
C ARG A 32 10.48 -17.86 25.50
N ARG A 33 10.66 -16.55 25.67
CA ARG A 33 9.76 -15.70 26.47
C ARG A 33 8.67 -15.10 25.57
N TRP A 34 7.43 -15.53 25.78
CA TRP A 34 6.27 -15.10 25.00
C TRP A 34 6.08 -13.56 24.96
N ARG A 35 6.41 -12.83 26.04
CA ARG A 35 6.32 -11.36 26.09
C ARG A 35 7.28 -10.68 25.11
N GLN A 36 8.50 -11.20 24.99
CA GLN A 36 9.49 -10.67 24.05
C GLN A 36 9.09 -10.99 22.61
N LEU A 37 8.58 -12.20 22.37
CA LEU A 37 8.08 -12.59 21.05
C LEU A 37 6.99 -11.64 20.56
N ILE A 38 6.00 -11.32 21.39
CA ILE A 38 4.95 -10.35 21.05
C ILE A 38 5.56 -8.99 20.69
N PHE A 39 6.52 -8.49 21.48
CA PHE A 39 7.13 -7.19 21.22
C PHE A 39 7.86 -7.14 19.87
N PHE A 40 8.69 -8.14 19.56
CA PHE A 40 9.43 -8.19 18.30
C PHE A 40 8.52 -8.44 17.09
N SER A 41 7.49 -9.27 17.23
CA SER A 41 6.50 -9.48 16.17
C SER A 41 5.69 -8.23 15.87
N ASN A 42 5.48 -7.34 16.85
CA ASN A 42 4.75 -6.08 16.66
C ASN A 42 5.62 -4.94 16.14
N ALA A 43 6.95 -5.01 16.28
CA ALA A 43 7.87 -3.98 15.80
C ALA A 43 7.64 -3.52 14.33
N PRO A 44 7.42 -4.41 13.34
CA PRO A 44 7.17 -3.97 11.95
C PRO A 44 5.87 -3.17 11.78
N PHE A 45 4.90 -3.25 12.68
CA PHE A 45 3.66 -2.46 12.58
C PHE A 45 3.91 -0.96 12.81
N ILE A 46 4.99 -0.58 13.49
CA ILE A 46 5.38 0.82 13.64
C ILE A 46 5.71 1.43 12.27
N ILE A 47 6.36 0.66 11.39
CA ILE A 47 6.67 1.09 10.03
C ILE A 47 5.38 1.27 9.23
N LEU A 48 4.41 0.36 9.39
CA LEU A 48 3.08 0.49 8.77
C LEU A 48 2.33 1.73 9.26
N PHE A 49 2.47 2.07 10.55
CA PHE A 49 1.87 3.28 11.11
C PHE A 49 2.48 4.55 10.50
N ILE A 50 3.81 4.60 10.32
CA ILE A 50 4.47 5.72 9.63
C ILE A 50 4.04 5.79 8.16
N TYR A 51 3.93 4.63 7.49
CA TYR A 51 3.51 4.55 6.09
C TYR A 51 2.13 5.17 5.86
N TYR A 52 1.22 5.05 6.82
CA TYR A 52 -0.12 5.67 6.76
C TYR A 52 -0.07 7.19 6.54
N PHE A 53 0.88 7.90 7.16
CA PHE A 53 0.98 9.37 7.01
C PHE A 53 1.61 9.82 5.69
N ILE A 54 2.38 8.95 5.04
CA ILE A 54 3.11 9.29 3.81
C ILE A 54 2.24 9.05 2.57
N VAL A 55 1.39 8.02 2.61
CA VAL A 55 0.64 7.59 1.44
C VAL A 55 -0.63 8.43 1.26
N PRO A 56 -0.79 9.10 0.10
CA PRO A 56 -2.01 9.83 -0.19
C PRO A 56 -3.18 8.87 -0.36
N GLU A 57 -4.40 9.36 -0.07
CA GLU A 57 -5.62 8.59 -0.27
C GLU A 57 -5.76 8.11 -1.72
N SER A 58 -6.45 6.98 -1.89
CA SER A 58 -6.66 6.39 -3.22
C SER A 58 -7.45 7.37 -4.11
N PRO A 59 -6.94 7.76 -5.29
CA PRO A 59 -7.67 8.64 -6.22
C PRO A 59 -9.05 8.12 -6.61
N ARG A 60 -9.22 6.78 -6.66
CA ARG A 60 -10.51 6.15 -6.95
C ARG A 60 -11.52 6.37 -5.83
N TRP A 61 -11.06 6.34 -4.58
CA TRP A 61 -11.94 6.58 -3.43
C TRP A 61 -12.36 8.05 -3.38
N LEU A 62 -11.43 8.98 -3.62
CA LEU A 62 -11.75 10.41 -3.69
C LEU A 62 -12.80 10.72 -4.75
N VAL A 63 -12.72 10.10 -5.94
CA VAL A 63 -13.75 10.16 -6.98
C VAL A 63 -15.10 9.65 -6.47
N SER A 64 -15.13 8.53 -5.74
CA SER A 64 -16.38 7.95 -5.22
C SER A 64 -17.08 8.81 -4.15
N VAL A 65 -16.33 9.66 -3.45
CA VAL A 65 -16.84 10.57 -2.41
C VAL A 65 -17.11 11.98 -2.98
N GLY A 66 -16.91 12.19 -4.29
CA GLY A 66 -17.15 13.48 -4.96
C GLY A 66 -16.04 14.52 -4.79
N ARG A 67 -14.89 14.13 -4.23
CA ARG A 67 -13.70 15.00 -4.04
C ARG A 67 -12.81 14.98 -5.29
N TYR A 68 -13.32 15.53 -6.40
CA TYR A 68 -12.64 15.46 -7.69
C TYR A 68 -11.34 16.27 -7.76
N ASP A 69 -11.26 17.43 -7.10
CA ASP A 69 -10.06 18.31 -7.15
C ASP A 69 -8.86 17.69 -6.43
N ASP A 70 -9.09 17.03 -5.30
CA ASP A 70 -8.06 16.29 -4.57
C ASP A 70 -7.56 15.09 -5.40
N ALA A 71 -8.48 14.37 -6.03
CA ALA A 71 -8.15 13.25 -6.91
C ALA A 71 -7.29 13.71 -8.09
N LYS A 72 -7.63 14.84 -8.73
CA LYS A 72 -6.85 15.43 -9.83
C LYS A 72 -5.44 15.79 -9.39
N THR A 73 -5.29 16.37 -8.20
CA THR A 73 -3.98 16.76 -7.65
C THR A 73 -3.08 15.55 -7.46
N ILE A 74 -3.62 14.45 -6.91
CA ILE A 74 -2.87 13.20 -6.71
C ILE A 74 -2.53 12.55 -8.06
N ILE A 75 -3.46 12.52 -9.02
CA ILE A 75 -3.22 11.95 -10.35
C ILE A 75 -2.15 12.74 -11.11
N LYS A 76 -2.16 14.08 -11.05
CA LYS A 76 -1.10 14.92 -11.66
C LYS A 76 0.27 14.64 -11.05
N ARG A 77 0.34 14.48 -9.72
CA ARG A 77 1.58 14.10 -9.03
C ARG A 77 2.08 12.73 -9.48
N LEU A 78 1.19 11.73 -9.58
CA LEU A 78 1.53 10.40 -10.07
C LEU A 78 1.97 10.40 -11.54
N ALA A 79 1.33 11.22 -12.38
CA ALA A 79 1.69 11.38 -13.79
C ALA A 79 3.10 11.95 -13.94
N LYS A 80 3.45 12.98 -13.14
CA LYS A 80 4.80 13.56 -13.09
C LYS A 80 5.86 12.54 -12.67
N ILE A 81 5.57 11.72 -11.65
CA ILE A 81 6.48 10.64 -11.21
C ILE A 81 6.69 9.61 -12.33
N ASN A 82 5.65 9.31 -13.10
CA ASN A 82 5.71 8.39 -14.24
C ASN A 82 6.24 9.03 -15.54
N GLY A 83 6.77 10.26 -15.48
CA GLY A 83 7.33 10.97 -16.64
C GLY A 83 6.29 11.44 -17.67
N ARG A 84 5.00 11.47 -17.33
CA ARG A 84 3.91 11.94 -18.19
C ARG A 84 3.46 13.32 -17.72
N ASN A 85 4.01 14.37 -18.31
CA ASN A 85 3.78 15.76 -17.88
C ASN A 85 2.48 16.39 -18.42
N GLU A 86 1.90 15.84 -19.50
CA GLU A 86 0.72 16.40 -20.18
C GLU A 86 -0.46 15.41 -20.18
N VAL A 87 -0.90 14.99 -19.00
CA VAL A 87 -2.09 14.14 -18.88
C VAL A 87 -3.31 15.02 -18.66
N ASN A 88 -4.26 15.01 -19.60
CA ASN A 88 -5.57 15.65 -19.43
C ASN A 88 -6.42 14.80 -18.46
N VAL A 89 -6.37 15.17 -17.17
CA VAL A 89 -7.03 14.41 -16.10
C VAL A 89 -8.55 14.51 -16.20
N ASP A 90 -9.08 15.57 -16.81
CA ASP A 90 -10.53 15.74 -16.97
C ASP A 90 -11.11 14.69 -17.92
N GLU A 91 -10.40 14.34 -18.99
CA GLU A 91 -10.78 13.25 -19.90
C GLU A 91 -10.76 11.87 -19.23
N LEU A 92 -9.85 11.65 -18.28
CA LEU A 92 -9.72 10.39 -17.54
C LEU A 92 -10.80 10.17 -16.48
N MET A 93 -11.53 11.22 -16.09
CA MET A 93 -12.52 11.19 -15.01
C MET A 93 -13.96 11.10 -15.53
N ILE A 94 -14.16 11.32 -16.83
CA ILE A 94 -15.48 11.27 -17.51
C ILE A 94 -15.77 9.87 -18.09
N LYS A 95 -14.78 8.98 -18.12
CA LYS A 95 -14.88 7.61 -18.68
C LYS A 95 -15.03 6.54 -17.60
#